data_AF-A0A1F3LT40-F1
#
_entry.id   AF-A0A1F3LT40-F1
#
_cell.length_a   1.000
_cell.length_b   1.000
_cell.length_c   1.000
_cell.angle_alpha   90.00
_cell.angle_beta   90.00
_cell.angle_gamma   90.00
#
_symmetry.space_group_name_H-M   'P 1'
#
loop_
_entity.id
_entity.type
_entity.pdbx_description
1 polymer ?
#
loop_
_entity_poly.entity_id
_entity_poly.type
_entity_poly.pdbx_seq_one_letter_code
_entity_poly.pdbx_strand_id
1 'polypeptide(L)'
;MKAKFQLLFIAFVFFLGSCAPSLLDEKIDPATLFDMAVKIRKELPGLEPAKADVLSRLETINKGRDAFQTAVSGEVVSNEKFNMYKEQLFNYFLSRGATYKQLFDEVEVMNAFDEQYGDKFRDIYRQIDIFCTEKQNDIDEKERQVQRTIAGLSKSINVNIISISKTRYFQHESVDVLAQITNTTSAPIESIDFNLYVSKGGTVIAKLPIHMDDRFVSNKMKKFSFTKESNPGIFNALKNVDVYSVTLKEEVYKMNHDGKITDAYAIIRGIKNHQYKSAEALDGTCPYLSPKDVLYTELEQMLKKKEQELADATPCLEKIEYIRGMLKAES
;
A
#
# COMPACT_ATOMS: atom_id res chain seq x y z
N MET A 1 62.82 -43.39 -31.53
CA MET A 1 61.63 -44.09 -30.99
C MET A 1 61.41 -43.91 -29.47
N LYS A 2 62.11 -42.99 -28.77
CA LYS A 2 61.91 -42.72 -27.32
C LYS A 2 61.16 -41.40 -27.01
N ALA A 3 61.18 -40.42 -27.93
CA ALA A 3 60.53 -39.12 -27.70
C ALA A 3 58.99 -39.13 -27.87
N LYS A 4 58.41 -40.09 -28.62
CA LYS A 4 56.95 -40.21 -28.78
C LYS A 4 56.26 -40.92 -27.62
N PHE A 5 56.99 -41.70 -26.82
CA PHE A 5 56.43 -42.41 -25.66
C PHE A 5 56.30 -41.52 -24.42
N GLN A 6 57.18 -40.53 -24.25
CA GLN A 6 57.11 -39.57 -23.15
C GLN A 6 55.98 -38.54 -23.34
N LEU A 7 55.69 -38.12 -24.57
CA LEU A 7 54.57 -37.22 -24.88
C LEU A 7 53.20 -37.89 -24.68
N LEU A 8 53.10 -39.19 -24.97
CA LEU A 8 51.91 -39.99 -24.68
C LEU A 8 51.74 -40.23 -23.17
N PHE A 9 52.82 -40.42 -22.41
CA PHE A 9 52.73 -40.56 -20.95
C PHE A 9 52.36 -39.25 -20.24
N ILE A 10 52.85 -38.10 -20.71
CA ILE A 10 52.48 -36.78 -20.15
C ILE A 10 51.03 -36.43 -20.51
N ALA A 11 50.56 -36.75 -21.71
CA ALA A 11 49.15 -36.59 -22.09
C ALA A 11 48.21 -37.53 -21.31
N PHE A 12 48.65 -38.76 -21.00
CA PHE A 12 47.86 -39.71 -20.20
C PHE A 12 47.83 -39.32 -18.71
N VAL A 13 48.90 -38.71 -18.17
CA VAL A 13 48.91 -38.16 -16.79
C VAL A 13 48.06 -36.89 -16.68
N PHE A 14 47.98 -36.05 -17.73
CA PHE A 14 47.07 -34.91 -17.75
C PHE A 14 45.59 -35.29 -17.94
N PHE A 15 45.29 -36.34 -18.72
CA PHE A 15 43.92 -36.85 -18.88
C PHE A 15 43.43 -37.72 -17.71
N LEU A 16 44.32 -38.37 -16.96
CA LEU A 16 43.97 -39.07 -15.72
C LEU A 16 43.99 -38.16 -14.49
N GLY A 17 44.56 -36.95 -14.59
CA GLY A 17 44.55 -35.92 -13.54
C GLY A 17 43.29 -35.05 -13.51
N SER A 18 42.41 -35.12 -14.53
CA SER A 18 41.18 -34.31 -14.62
C SER A 18 39.89 -35.04 -14.21
N CYS A 19 40.02 -36.16 -13.48
CA CYS A 19 38.90 -36.81 -12.80
C CYS A 19 39.00 -36.66 -11.27
N ALA A 20 39.79 -35.70 -10.77
CA ALA A 20 39.59 -35.21 -9.42
C ALA A 20 38.21 -34.51 -9.42
N PRO A 21 37.24 -34.94 -8.60
CA PRO A 21 35.97 -34.21 -8.47
C PRO A 21 36.31 -32.76 -8.16
N SER A 22 35.63 -31.82 -8.84
CA SER A 22 35.87 -30.41 -8.57
C SER A 22 35.56 -30.14 -7.10
N LEU A 23 36.20 -29.13 -6.50
CA LEU A 23 35.94 -28.73 -5.11
C LEU A 23 34.43 -28.54 -4.84
N LEU A 24 33.67 -28.14 -5.86
CA LEU A 24 32.24 -27.92 -5.77
C LEU A 24 31.42 -29.21 -5.91
N ASP A 25 31.97 -30.29 -6.46
CA ASP A 25 31.31 -31.61 -6.53
C ASP A 25 31.36 -32.35 -5.17
N GLU A 26 32.06 -31.80 -4.17
CA GLU A 26 32.01 -32.32 -2.81
C GLU A 26 30.62 -32.16 -2.19
N LYS A 27 30.21 -33.15 -1.41
CA LYS A 27 28.91 -33.17 -0.71
C LYS A 27 28.93 -32.21 0.48
N ILE A 28 27.78 -31.59 0.73
CA ILE A 28 27.57 -30.74 1.90
C ILE A 28 27.44 -31.64 3.13
N ASP A 29 28.46 -31.65 3.99
CA ASP A 29 28.51 -32.43 5.23
C ASP A 29 28.83 -31.50 6.42
N PRO A 30 28.03 -31.49 7.50
CA PRO A 30 28.30 -30.64 8.66
C PRO A 30 29.68 -30.85 9.28
N ALA A 31 30.29 -32.03 9.15
CA ALA A 31 31.61 -32.34 9.70
C ALA A 31 32.75 -31.64 8.95
N THR A 32 32.62 -31.42 7.64
CA THR A 32 33.68 -30.84 6.78
C THR A 32 33.35 -29.43 6.28
N LEU A 33 32.14 -28.94 6.57
CA LEU A 33 31.59 -27.70 6.02
C LEU A 33 32.48 -26.47 6.20
N PHE A 34 33.12 -26.31 7.36
CA PHE A 34 33.96 -25.15 7.63
C PHE A 34 35.25 -25.18 6.80
N ASP A 35 35.92 -26.33 6.76
CA ASP A 35 37.12 -26.52 5.95
C ASP A 35 36.82 -26.34 4.45
N MET A 36 35.67 -26.83 4.02
CA MET A 36 35.20 -26.66 2.64
C MET A 36 34.88 -25.20 2.32
N ALA A 37 34.20 -24.48 3.20
CA ALA A 37 33.92 -23.06 2.99
C ALA A 37 35.19 -22.22 2.89
N VAL A 38 36.22 -22.53 3.70
CA VAL A 38 37.54 -21.88 3.61
C VAL A 38 38.23 -22.20 2.27
N LYS A 39 38.23 -23.47 1.85
CA LYS A 39 38.79 -23.86 0.54
C LYS A 39 38.08 -23.16 -0.62
N ILE A 40 36.74 -23.15 -0.60
CA ILE A 40 35.91 -22.52 -1.64
C ILE A 40 36.25 -21.03 -1.75
N ARG A 41 36.29 -20.29 -0.64
CA ARG A 41 36.65 -18.85 -0.66
C ARG A 41 38.08 -18.59 -1.13
N LYS A 42 39.01 -19.50 -0.83
CA LYS A 42 40.42 -19.39 -1.23
C LYS A 42 40.62 -19.67 -2.72
N GLU A 43 39.95 -20.68 -3.25
CA GLU A 43 40.06 -21.09 -4.66
C GLU A 43 39.16 -20.26 -5.59
N LEU A 44 38.09 -19.65 -5.05
CA LEU A 44 37.17 -18.76 -5.77
C LEU A 44 37.07 -17.38 -5.09
N PRO A 45 38.13 -16.54 -5.15
CA PRO A 45 38.17 -15.24 -4.48
C PRO A 45 37.17 -14.20 -5.04
N GLY A 46 36.61 -14.45 -6.24
CA GLY A 46 35.56 -13.64 -6.86
C GLY A 46 34.17 -14.24 -6.75
N LEU A 47 33.92 -15.09 -5.74
CA LEU A 47 32.61 -15.71 -5.54
C LEU A 47 31.53 -14.63 -5.43
N GLU A 48 30.48 -14.78 -6.23
CA GLU A 48 29.35 -13.87 -6.25
C GLU A 48 28.76 -13.64 -4.84
N PRO A 49 28.38 -12.41 -4.47
CA PRO A 49 27.86 -12.10 -3.13
C PRO A 49 26.72 -13.01 -2.67
N ALA A 50 25.78 -13.37 -3.55
CA ALA A 50 24.65 -14.25 -3.21
C ALA A 50 25.13 -15.67 -2.84
N LYS A 51 26.08 -16.24 -3.59
CA LYS A 51 26.67 -17.55 -3.30
C LYS A 51 27.50 -17.53 -2.01
N ALA A 52 28.25 -16.45 -1.79
CA ALA A 52 29.01 -16.24 -0.56
C ALA A 52 28.11 -16.11 0.67
N ASP A 53 26.95 -15.45 0.52
CA ASP A 53 25.96 -15.30 1.59
C ASP A 53 25.30 -16.64 1.94
N VAL A 54 24.86 -17.43 0.96
CA VAL A 54 24.32 -18.79 1.19
C VAL A 54 25.34 -19.68 1.92
N LEU A 55 26.62 -19.63 1.51
CA LEU A 55 27.69 -20.37 2.20
C LEU A 55 27.86 -19.90 3.65
N SER A 56 27.81 -18.59 3.88
CA SER A 56 27.93 -18.00 5.22
C SER A 56 26.74 -18.33 6.11
N ARG A 57 25.52 -18.42 5.55
CA ARG A 57 24.32 -18.89 6.25
C ARG A 57 24.48 -20.33 6.70
N LEU A 58 24.94 -21.23 5.82
CA LEU A 58 25.21 -22.62 6.15
C LEU A 58 26.25 -22.78 7.27
N GLU A 59 27.35 -22.03 7.20
CA GLU A 59 28.36 -22.00 8.26
C GLU A 59 27.78 -21.52 9.59
N THR A 60 26.97 -20.47 9.55
CA THR A 60 26.37 -19.88 10.74
C THR A 60 25.44 -20.88 11.42
N ILE A 61 24.57 -21.55 10.67
CA ILE A 61 23.72 -22.61 11.18
C ILE A 61 24.57 -23.77 11.74
N ASN A 62 25.66 -24.14 11.07
CA ASN A 62 26.52 -25.23 11.52
C ASN A 62 27.29 -24.90 12.82
N LYS A 63 27.78 -23.65 12.96
CA LYS A 63 28.50 -23.17 14.15
C LYS A 63 27.66 -23.23 15.42
N GLY A 64 26.34 -23.20 15.28
CA GLY A 64 25.41 -23.36 16.39
C GLY A 64 24.60 -22.10 16.69
N ARG A 65 23.73 -22.24 17.69
CA ARG A 65 22.70 -21.25 18.04
C ARG A 65 23.26 -19.85 18.27
N ASP A 66 24.33 -19.73 19.05
CA ASP A 66 24.85 -18.42 19.47
C ASP A 66 25.42 -17.64 18.27
N ALA A 67 26.06 -18.34 17.32
CA ALA A 67 26.52 -17.75 16.05
C ALA A 67 25.33 -17.28 15.20
N PHE A 68 24.26 -18.08 15.14
CA PHE A 68 23.03 -17.72 14.43
C PHE A 68 22.32 -16.51 15.04
N GLN A 69 22.19 -16.44 16.36
CA GLN A 69 21.58 -15.30 17.06
C GLN A 69 22.35 -14.01 16.80
N THR A 70 23.67 -14.07 16.87
CA THR A 70 24.55 -12.93 16.57
C THR A 70 24.36 -12.42 15.14
N ALA A 71 24.16 -13.33 14.19
CA ALA A 71 23.98 -12.99 12.77
C ALA A 71 22.59 -12.44 12.42
N VAL A 72 21.55 -12.75 13.20
CA VAL A 72 20.14 -12.44 12.85
C VAL A 72 19.51 -11.36 13.73
N SER A 73 20.17 -10.94 14.83
CA SER A 73 19.71 -9.85 15.72
C SER A 73 18.26 -10.05 16.25
N GLY A 74 17.94 -11.26 16.71
CA GLY A 74 16.61 -11.64 17.23
C GLY A 74 16.64 -12.32 18.61
N GLU A 75 15.46 -12.59 19.16
CA GLU A 75 15.27 -13.22 20.49
C GLU A 75 15.67 -14.71 20.54
N VAL A 76 15.60 -15.30 21.74
CA VAL A 76 16.30 -16.55 22.08
C VAL A 76 15.52 -17.79 21.64
N VAL A 77 15.83 -18.34 20.46
CA VAL A 77 15.43 -19.72 20.11
C VAL A 77 15.97 -20.70 21.14
N SER A 78 15.15 -21.64 21.61
CA SER A 78 15.63 -22.68 22.53
C SER A 78 16.70 -23.55 21.85
N ASN A 79 17.71 -24.00 22.62
CA ASN A 79 18.80 -24.81 22.09
C ASN A 79 18.31 -26.14 21.49
N GLU A 80 17.28 -26.74 22.09
CA GLU A 80 16.67 -27.99 21.62
C GLU A 80 16.04 -27.82 20.23
N LYS A 81 15.22 -26.78 20.05
CA LYS A 81 14.58 -26.48 18.76
C LYS A 81 15.61 -26.09 17.70
N PHE A 82 16.63 -25.31 18.07
CA PHE A 82 17.72 -24.98 17.15
C PHE A 82 18.41 -26.24 16.61
N ASN A 83 18.81 -27.15 17.51
CA ASN A 83 19.50 -28.38 17.10
C ASN A 83 18.61 -29.29 16.26
N MET A 84 17.32 -29.41 16.60
CA MET A 84 16.36 -30.16 15.79
C MET A 84 16.29 -29.61 14.35
N TYR A 85 16.12 -28.30 14.16
CA TYR A 85 16.04 -27.70 12.82
C TYR A 85 17.38 -27.77 12.07
N LYS A 86 18.51 -27.60 12.76
CA LYS A 86 19.85 -27.81 12.20
C LYS A 86 20.02 -29.24 11.67
N GLU A 87 19.68 -30.24 12.48
CA GLU A 87 19.77 -31.65 12.08
C GLU A 87 18.88 -31.95 10.88
N GLN A 88 17.65 -31.43 10.86
CA GLN A 88 16.75 -31.58 9.72
C GLN A 88 17.34 -31.01 8.42
N LEU A 89 18.04 -29.87 8.47
CA LEU A 89 18.70 -29.27 7.31
C LEU A 89 19.82 -30.16 6.77
N PHE A 90 20.74 -30.60 7.64
CA PHE A 90 21.90 -31.37 7.20
C PHE A 90 21.55 -32.82 6.83
N ASN A 91 20.58 -33.44 7.52
CA ASN A 91 20.06 -34.75 7.12
C ASN A 91 19.42 -34.69 5.73
N TYR A 92 18.75 -33.58 5.39
CA TYR A 92 18.23 -33.37 4.05
C TYR A 92 19.34 -33.36 2.99
N PHE A 93 20.42 -32.58 3.19
CA PHE A 93 21.55 -32.57 2.25
C PHE A 93 22.25 -33.91 2.13
N LEU A 94 22.50 -34.59 3.24
CA LEU A 94 23.12 -35.92 3.26
C LEU A 94 22.27 -36.95 2.51
N SER A 95 20.96 -36.96 2.74
CA SER A 95 20.03 -37.91 2.10
C SER A 95 19.94 -37.72 0.58
N ARG A 96 20.05 -36.47 0.10
CA ARG A 96 20.04 -36.14 -1.32
C ARG A 96 21.42 -36.22 -1.99
N GLY A 97 22.48 -36.37 -1.19
CA GLY A 97 23.85 -36.24 -1.68
C GLY A 97 24.13 -34.87 -2.29
N ALA A 98 23.53 -33.81 -1.73
CA ALA A 98 23.62 -32.45 -2.26
C ALA A 98 25.07 -31.95 -2.26
N THR A 99 25.49 -31.32 -3.35
CA THR A 99 26.85 -30.77 -3.51
C THR A 99 26.86 -29.25 -3.46
N TYR A 100 28.03 -28.66 -3.21
CA TYR A 100 28.20 -27.19 -3.27
C TYR A 100 27.91 -26.63 -4.66
N LYS A 101 28.22 -27.39 -5.72
CA LYS A 101 27.88 -27.07 -7.10
C LYS A 101 26.38 -26.96 -7.30
N GLN A 102 25.61 -27.97 -6.88
CA GLN A 102 24.15 -27.93 -6.97
C GLN A 102 23.57 -26.73 -6.21
N LEU A 103 24.08 -26.45 -5.01
CA LEU A 103 23.64 -25.29 -4.22
C LEU A 103 23.93 -23.95 -4.93
N PHE A 104 25.08 -23.82 -5.57
CA PHE A 104 25.43 -22.59 -6.30
C PHE A 104 24.70 -22.47 -7.64
N ASP A 105 24.45 -23.58 -8.32
CA ASP A 105 23.61 -23.62 -9.54
C ASP A 105 22.18 -23.17 -9.18
N GLU A 106 21.64 -23.58 -8.03
CA GLU A 106 20.34 -23.10 -7.55
C GLU A 106 20.32 -21.58 -7.29
N VAL A 107 21.43 -20.99 -6.84
CA VAL A 107 21.53 -19.51 -6.68
C VAL A 107 21.48 -18.82 -8.04
N GLU A 108 22.14 -19.38 -9.06
CA GLU A 108 22.06 -18.85 -10.42
C GLU A 108 20.63 -18.96 -10.99
N VAL A 109 19.95 -20.08 -10.72
CA VAL A 109 18.55 -20.27 -11.10
C VAL A 109 17.65 -19.23 -10.42
N MET A 110 17.80 -19.00 -9.13
CA MET A 110 17.04 -17.97 -8.40
C MET A 110 17.22 -16.58 -9.02
N ASN A 111 18.47 -16.18 -9.30
CA ASN A 111 18.77 -14.90 -9.94
C ASN A 111 18.14 -14.79 -11.33
N ALA A 112 18.25 -15.84 -12.15
CA ALA A 112 17.65 -15.88 -13.48
C ALA A 112 16.11 -15.81 -13.43
N PHE A 113 15.49 -16.43 -12.43
CA PHE A 113 14.06 -16.35 -12.18
C PHE A 113 13.64 -14.93 -11.79
N ASP A 114 14.40 -14.26 -10.93
CA ASP A 114 14.14 -12.87 -10.54
C ASP A 114 14.21 -11.92 -11.74
N GLU A 115 15.16 -12.11 -12.65
CA GLU A 115 15.22 -11.34 -13.90
C GLU A 115 14.02 -11.63 -14.80
N GLN A 116 13.74 -12.92 -15.07
CA GLN A 116 12.68 -13.34 -15.97
C GLN A 116 11.29 -12.90 -15.49
N TYR A 117 11.00 -13.08 -14.21
CA TYR A 117 9.73 -12.66 -13.63
C TYR A 117 9.70 -11.16 -13.33
N GLY A 118 10.85 -10.53 -13.09
CA GLY A 118 10.96 -9.09 -12.87
C GLY A 118 10.40 -8.29 -14.05
N ASP A 119 10.73 -8.67 -15.28
CA ASP A 119 10.17 -8.01 -16.47
C ASP A 119 8.67 -8.25 -16.64
N LYS A 120 8.19 -9.47 -16.35
CA LYS A 120 6.76 -9.79 -16.41
C LYS A 120 5.96 -9.02 -15.35
N PHE A 121 6.48 -8.93 -14.13
CA PHE A 121 5.87 -8.16 -13.05
C PHE A 121 5.87 -6.67 -13.34
N ARG A 122 6.94 -6.14 -13.95
CA ARG A 122 7.00 -4.72 -14.32
C ARG A 122 5.86 -4.33 -15.23
N ASP A 123 5.47 -5.18 -16.18
CA ASP A 123 4.36 -4.88 -17.07
C ASP A 123 3.01 -4.83 -16.33
N ILE A 124 2.70 -5.85 -15.54
CA ILE A 124 1.43 -5.88 -14.80
C ILE A 124 1.36 -4.78 -13.74
N TYR A 125 2.46 -4.46 -13.06
CA TYR A 125 2.49 -3.36 -12.10
C TYR A 125 2.26 -2.01 -12.78
N ARG A 126 2.81 -1.82 -13.99
CA ARG A 126 2.55 -0.62 -14.79
C ARG A 126 1.08 -0.52 -15.18
N GLN A 127 0.46 -1.64 -15.59
CA GLN A 127 -0.97 -1.65 -15.91
C GLN A 127 -1.84 -1.30 -14.69
N ILE A 128 -1.49 -1.84 -13.51
CA ILE A 128 -2.15 -1.51 -12.25
C ILE A 128 -2.01 0.00 -11.94
N ASP A 129 -0.81 0.56 -12.01
CA ASP A 129 -0.57 1.99 -11.74
C ASP A 129 -1.34 2.92 -12.70
N ILE A 130 -1.38 2.58 -13.99
CA ILE A 130 -2.19 3.29 -14.98
C ILE A 130 -3.67 3.27 -14.57
N PHE A 131 -4.21 2.10 -14.23
CA PHE A 131 -5.59 1.97 -13.80
C PHE A 131 -5.89 2.83 -12.56
N CYS A 132 -5.04 2.80 -11.53
CA CYS A 132 -5.26 3.59 -10.32
C CYS A 132 -5.20 5.09 -10.60
N THR A 133 -4.27 5.50 -11.46
CA THR A 133 -4.10 6.90 -11.86
C THR A 133 -5.31 7.40 -12.65
N GLU A 134 -5.81 6.60 -13.59
CA GLU A 134 -7.05 6.90 -14.31
C GLU A 134 -8.26 7.01 -13.38
N LYS A 135 -8.37 6.10 -12.40
CA LYS A 135 -9.42 6.19 -11.37
C LYS A 135 -9.29 7.44 -10.52
N GLN A 136 -8.09 7.81 -10.09
CA GLN A 136 -7.88 9.05 -9.35
C GLN A 136 -8.31 10.27 -10.19
N ASN A 137 -7.91 10.31 -11.46
CA ASN A 137 -8.25 11.41 -12.36
C ASN A 137 -9.77 11.53 -12.59
N ASP A 138 -10.49 10.42 -12.71
CA ASP A 138 -11.96 10.39 -12.80
C ASP A 138 -12.62 10.93 -11.52
N ILE A 139 -12.11 10.52 -10.35
CA ILE A 139 -12.59 11.02 -9.05
C ILE A 139 -12.35 12.53 -8.93
N ASP A 140 -11.14 13.00 -9.26
CA ASP A 140 -10.78 14.42 -9.20
C ASP A 140 -11.64 15.25 -10.16
N GLU A 141 -11.93 14.76 -11.37
CA GLU A 141 -12.82 15.48 -12.28
C GLU A 141 -14.26 15.50 -11.79
N LYS A 142 -14.76 14.40 -11.20
CA LYS A 142 -16.07 14.40 -10.53
C LYS A 142 -16.12 15.40 -9.39
N GLU A 143 -15.09 15.46 -8.54
CA GLU A 143 -15.01 16.47 -7.47
C GLU A 143 -15.01 17.91 -8.03
N ARG A 144 -14.31 18.17 -9.14
CA ARG A 144 -14.39 19.46 -9.83
C ARG A 144 -15.78 19.74 -10.37
N GLN A 145 -16.48 18.74 -10.92
CA GLN A 145 -17.87 18.88 -11.35
C GLN A 145 -18.81 19.19 -10.19
N VAL A 146 -18.60 18.59 -9.01
CA VAL A 146 -19.34 18.95 -7.78
C VAL A 146 -19.14 20.43 -7.49
N GLN A 147 -17.89 20.91 -7.46
CA GLN A 147 -17.59 22.30 -7.16
C GLN A 147 -18.17 23.27 -8.20
N ARG A 148 -18.12 22.94 -9.49
CA ARG A 148 -18.76 23.72 -10.56
C ARG A 148 -20.28 23.76 -10.37
N THR A 149 -20.89 22.65 -10.01
CA THR A 149 -22.34 22.56 -9.76
C THR A 149 -22.73 23.40 -8.55
N ILE A 150 -22.01 23.28 -7.42
CA ILE A 150 -22.21 24.10 -6.22
C ILE A 150 -22.08 25.58 -6.55
N ALA A 151 -21.02 25.98 -7.28
CA ALA A 151 -20.82 27.37 -7.68
C ALA A 151 -21.95 27.90 -8.59
N GLY A 152 -22.52 27.04 -9.44
CA GLY A 152 -23.69 27.37 -10.26
C GLY A 152 -24.95 27.54 -9.41
N LEU A 153 -25.22 26.58 -8.51
CA LEU A 153 -26.39 26.61 -7.63
C LEU A 153 -26.33 27.80 -6.66
N SER A 154 -25.18 28.09 -6.04
CA SER A 154 -25.03 29.23 -5.12
C SER A 154 -25.38 30.57 -5.76
N LYS A 155 -25.09 30.76 -7.05
CA LYS A 155 -25.47 31.99 -7.78
C LYS A 155 -26.97 32.19 -7.92
N SER A 156 -27.77 31.14 -7.72
CA SER A 156 -29.23 31.15 -7.86
C SER A 156 -29.93 31.76 -6.65
N ILE A 157 -29.21 32.03 -5.56
CA ILE A 157 -29.74 32.70 -4.38
C ILE A 157 -28.82 33.82 -3.89
N ASN A 158 -29.38 34.70 -3.07
CA ASN A 158 -28.65 35.59 -2.19
C ASN A 158 -29.25 35.46 -0.79
N VAL A 159 -28.41 35.30 0.23
CA VAL A 159 -28.86 35.13 1.62
C VAL A 159 -28.41 36.32 2.45
N ASN A 160 -29.37 37.00 3.06
CA ASN A 160 -29.13 38.04 4.04
C ASN A 160 -29.62 37.59 5.41
N ILE A 161 -28.77 37.70 6.43
CA ILE A 161 -29.23 37.54 7.81
C ILE A 161 -29.84 38.87 8.27
N ILE A 162 -31.07 38.81 8.75
CA ILE A 162 -31.82 39.96 9.26
C ILE A 162 -31.57 40.13 10.76
N SER A 163 -31.55 39.03 11.51
CA SER A 163 -31.26 39.04 12.94
C SER A 163 -30.61 37.74 13.41
N ILE A 164 -29.75 37.87 14.42
CA ILE A 164 -29.23 36.77 15.23
C ILE A 164 -29.62 37.11 16.66
N SER A 165 -30.45 36.27 17.28
CA SER A 165 -30.94 36.51 18.63
C SER A 165 -30.79 35.27 19.49
N LYS A 166 -30.16 35.45 20.65
CA LYS A 166 -30.17 34.43 21.69
C LYS A 166 -31.56 34.36 22.31
N THR A 167 -32.17 33.19 22.29
CA THR A 167 -33.47 32.90 22.91
C THR A 167 -33.29 31.89 24.03
N ARG A 168 -34.09 32.05 25.09
CA ARG A 168 -34.16 31.11 26.22
C ARG A 168 -35.60 30.75 26.47
N TYR A 169 -35.92 29.47 26.46
CA TYR A 169 -37.24 28.95 26.80
C TYR A 169 -37.08 27.86 27.86
N PHE A 170 -37.61 28.10 29.06
CA PHE A 170 -37.34 27.31 30.27
C PHE A 170 -35.83 27.11 30.51
N GLN A 171 -35.34 25.88 30.33
CA GLN A 171 -33.93 25.48 30.50
C GLN A 171 -33.17 25.34 29.17
N HIS A 172 -33.85 25.51 28.02
CA HIS A 172 -33.22 25.40 26.71
C HIS A 172 -32.79 26.77 26.21
N GLU A 173 -31.56 26.84 25.73
CA GLU A 173 -30.99 28.03 25.09
C GLU A 173 -30.77 27.75 23.60
N SER A 174 -31.14 28.68 22.75
CA SER A 174 -30.91 28.63 21.31
C SER A 174 -30.40 29.95 20.78
N VAL A 175 -29.76 29.90 19.62
CA VAL A 175 -29.56 31.06 18.77
C VAL A 175 -30.50 30.94 17.59
N ASP A 176 -31.40 31.90 17.47
CA ASP A 176 -32.32 32.05 16.35
C ASP A 176 -31.69 32.96 15.30
N VAL A 177 -31.58 32.47 14.07
CA VAL A 177 -31.10 33.20 12.91
C VAL A 177 -32.28 33.42 11.97
N LEU A 178 -32.73 34.67 11.83
CA LEU A 178 -33.72 35.05 10.83
C LEU A 178 -32.99 35.45 9.56
N ALA A 179 -33.23 34.72 8.46
CA ALA A 179 -32.62 34.99 7.17
C ALA A 179 -33.68 35.25 6.10
N GLN A 180 -33.36 36.17 5.19
CA GLN A 180 -34.04 36.37 3.94
C GLN A 180 -33.24 35.68 2.84
N ILE A 181 -33.82 34.66 2.21
CA ILE A 181 -33.29 34.01 1.03
C ILE A 181 -33.99 34.61 -0.18
N THR A 182 -33.22 35.22 -1.08
CA THR A 182 -33.71 35.81 -2.33
C THR A 182 -33.35 34.89 -3.47
N ASN A 183 -34.33 34.51 -4.27
CA ASN A 183 -34.11 33.80 -5.53
C ASN A 183 -33.66 34.82 -6.58
N THR A 184 -32.52 34.57 -7.21
CA THR A 184 -31.98 35.43 -8.28
C THR A 184 -32.37 34.95 -9.68
N THR A 185 -33.08 33.82 -9.75
CA THR A 185 -33.56 33.21 -10.99
C THR A 185 -35.03 33.56 -11.25
N SER A 186 -35.52 33.27 -12.46
CA SER A 186 -36.91 33.52 -12.85
C SER A 186 -37.88 32.39 -12.48
N ALA A 187 -37.38 31.17 -12.26
CA ALA A 187 -38.22 30.02 -11.97
C ALA A 187 -38.32 29.79 -10.45
N PRO A 188 -39.41 29.18 -9.97
CA PRO A 188 -39.60 28.94 -8.54
C PRO A 188 -38.58 27.92 -8.02
N ILE A 189 -38.08 28.17 -6.81
CA ILE A 189 -37.35 27.18 -6.02
C ILE A 189 -38.39 26.46 -5.16
N GLU A 190 -38.48 25.14 -5.29
CA GLU A 190 -39.41 24.29 -4.54
C GLU A 190 -38.77 23.75 -3.27
N SER A 191 -37.48 23.41 -3.35
CA SER A 191 -36.66 23.08 -2.18
C SER A 191 -35.18 23.41 -2.41
N ILE A 192 -34.45 23.62 -1.32
CA ILE A 192 -33.02 23.96 -1.36
C ILE A 192 -32.30 23.51 -0.07
N ASP A 193 -31.12 22.91 -0.27
CA ASP A 193 -30.18 22.56 0.78
C ASP A 193 -28.85 23.28 0.54
N PHE A 194 -28.38 23.99 1.55
CA PHE A 194 -27.14 24.74 1.46
C PHE A 194 -26.46 24.91 2.81
N ASN A 195 -25.17 25.22 2.77
CA ASN A 195 -24.43 25.68 3.93
C ASN A 195 -24.29 27.19 3.88
N LEU A 196 -24.65 27.88 4.96
CA LEU A 196 -24.36 29.30 5.13
C LEU A 196 -23.14 29.45 6.03
N TYR A 197 -22.03 29.88 5.45
CA TYR A 197 -20.83 30.20 6.20
C TYR A 197 -20.93 31.64 6.71
N VAL A 198 -20.84 31.79 8.02
CA VAL A 198 -20.85 33.08 8.71
C VAL A 198 -19.43 33.40 9.14
N SER A 199 -18.91 34.54 8.71
CA SER A 199 -17.53 34.96 8.96
C SER A 199 -17.47 36.30 9.67
N LYS A 200 -16.51 36.47 10.58
CA LYS A 200 -16.24 37.74 11.28
C LYS A 200 -14.78 38.13 11.09
N GLY A 201 -14.51 39.30 10.52
CA GLY A 201 -13.14 39.74 10.22
C GLY A 201 -12.38 38.82 9.25
N GLY A 202 -13.09 38.18 8.32
CA GLY A 202 -12.50 37.24 7.33
C GLY A 202 -12.41 35.78 7.80
N THR A 203 -12.61 35.50 9.09
CA THR A 203 -12.57 34.13 9.63
C THR A 203 -13.97 33.54 9.72
N VAL A 204 -14.17 32.33 9.19
CA VAL A 204 -15.42 31.57 9.35
C VAL A 204 -15.60 31.22 10.82
N ILE A 205 -16.67 31.72 11.43
CA ILE A 205 -17.02 31.46 12.83
C ILE A 205 -18.10 30.38 12.98
N ALA A 206 -18.95 30.19 11.97
CA ALA A 206 -19.98 29.17 11.98
C ALA A 206 -20.32 28.69 10.55
N LYS A 207 -20.68 27.41 10.44
CA LYS A 207 -21.28 26.80 9.25
C LYS A 207 -22.70 26.37 9.60
N LEU A 208 -23.69 26.99 8.99
CA LEU A 208 -25.10 26.72 9.27
C LEU A 208 -25.66 25.78 8.19
N PRO A 209 -26.02 24.54 8.53
CA PRO A 209 -26.72 23.67 7.59
C PRO A 209 -28.18 24.15 7.46
N ILE A 210 -28.59 24.50 6.25
CA ILE A 210 -29.92 25.01 5.96
C ILE A 210 -30.63 24.03 5.02
N HIS A 211 -31.87 23.70 5.40
CA HIS A 211 -32.79 22.89 4.61
C HIS A 211 -34.14 23.61 4.51
N MET A 212 -34.67 23.71 3.31
CA MET A 212 -35.94 24.36 3.02
C MET A 212 -36.73 23.60 1.97
N ASP A 213 -37.91 23.13 2.33
CA ASP A 213 -38.90 22.51 1.41
C ASP A 213 -40.11 23.42 1.16
N ASP A 214 -39.92 24.74 1.27
CA ASP A 214 -40.96 25.74 1.06
C ASP A 214 -40.80 26.36 -0.33
N ARG A 215 -41.81 26.24 -1.21
CA ARG A 215 -41.77 26.90 -2.52
C ARG A 215 -41.70 28.43 -2.39
N PHE A 216 -40.78 29.07 -3.13
CA PHE A 216 -40.69 30.53 -3.23
C PHE A 216 -40.26 31.00 -4.64
N VAL A 217 -40.82 32.13 -5.07
CA VAL A 217 -40.55 32.70 -6.41
C VAL A 217 -39.47 33.79 -6.33
N SER A 218 -39.63 34.77 -5.44
CA SER A 218 -38.73 35.93 -5.35
C SER A 218 -37.88 35.94 -4.08
N ASN A 219 -38.52 35.82 -2.91
CA ASN A 219 -37.81 35.70 -1.65
C ASN A 219 -38.62 34.92 -0.61
N LYS A 220 -37.92 34.44 0.42
CA LYS A 220 -38.50 33.76 1.58
C LYS A 220 -37.77 34.19 2.83
N MET A 221 -38.53 34.61 3.84
CA MET A 221 -38.03 34.81 5.20
C MET A 221 -38.18 33.50 5.97
N LYS A 222 -37.11 33.03 6.63
CA LYS A 222 -37.16 31.83 7.47
C LYS A 222 -36.27 31.99 8.70
N LYS A 223 -36.76 31.45 9.82
CA LYS A 223 -36.04 31.39 11.08
C LYS A 223 -35.43 30.01 11.27
N PHE A 224 -34.14 29.96 11.59
CA PHE A 224 -33.40 28.76 11.91
C PHE A 224 -32.95 28.82 13.35
N SER A 225 -33.26 27.79 14.14
CA SER A 225 -32.97 27.74 15.57
C SER A 225 -31.91 26.69 15.83
N PHE A 226 -30.77 27.11 16.39
CA PHE A 226 -29.65 26.25 16.75
C PHE A 226 -29.53 26.18 18.27
N THR A 227 -29.87 25.04 18.85
CA THR A 227 -29.86 24.85 20.32
C THR A 227 -28.44 24.60 20.82
N LYS A 228 -28.20 24.95 22.09
CA LYS A 228 -26.95 24.68 22.78
C LYS A 228 -26.65 23.18 22.89
N GLU A 229 -27.69 22.36 23.02
CA GLU A 229 -27.60 20.92 23.22
C GLU A 229 -27.35 20.17 21.90
N SER A 230 -28.07 20.53 20.83
CA SER A 230 -27.94 19.85 19.53
C SER A 230 -26.80 20.43 18.69
N ASN A 231 -26.56 21.74 18.78
CA ASN A 231 -25.58 22.45 17.96
C ASN A 231 -24.68 23.38 18.80
N PRO A 232 -23.93 22.84 19.78
CA PRO A 232 -23.15 23.64 20.73
C PRO A 232 -22.11 24.56 20.04
N GLY A 233 -21.49 24.09 18.95
CA GLY A 233 -20.52 24.89 18.19
C GLY A 233 -21.15 26.13 17.55
N ILE A 234 -22.27 25.95 16.85
CA ILE A 234 -23.02 27.05 16.21
C ILE A 234 -23.55 28.00 17.28
N PHE A 235 -24.16 27.47 18.35
CA PHE A 235 -24.68 28.27 19.45
C PHE A 235 -23.59 29.15 20.07
N ASN A 236 -22.45 28.56 20.43
CA ASN A 236 -21.36 29.30 21.08
C ASN A 236 -20.73 30.34 20.14
N ALA A 237 -20.63 30.03 18.86
CA ALA A 237 -20.12 30.96 17.85
C ALA A 237 -21.02 32.16 17.66
N LEU A 238 -22.36 31.99 17.69
CA LEU A 238 -23.30 33.04 17.30
C LEU A 238 -23.99 33.78 18.47
N LYS A 239 -23.99 33.25 19.69
CA LYS A 239 -24.79 33.79 20.82
C LYS A 239 -24.58 35.27 21.16
N ASN A 240 -23.40 35.82 20.85
CA ASN A 240 -23.02 37.21 21.11
C ASN A 240 -22.60 37.94 19.83
N VAL A 241 -22.98 37.42 18.66
CA VAL A 241 -22.60 37.99 17.37
C VAL A 241 -23.60 39.04 16.95
N ASP A 242 -23.09 40.20 16.57
CA ASP A 242 -23.87 41.23 15.89
C ASP A 242 -23.89 40.96 14.39
N VAL A 243 -25.08 41.01 13.78
CA VAL A 243 -25.31 40.78 12.35
C VAL A 243 -24.51 41.75 11.48
N TYR A 244 -24.36 43.00 11.91
CA TYR A 244 -23.60 44.00 11.16
C TYR A 244 -22.07 43.72 11.15
N SER A 245 -21.61 42.79 11.99
CA SER A 245 -20.19 42.42 12.09
C SER A 245 -19.82 41.18 11.27
N VAL A 246 -20.78 40.58 10.56
CA VAL A 246 -20.55 39.33 9.81
C VAL A 246 -20.64 39.51 8.30
N THR A 247 -19.94 38.61 7.62
CA THR A 247 -20.02 38.40 6.17
C THR A 247 -20.52 36.98 5.93
N LEU A 248 -21.20 36.79 4.79
CA LEU A 248 -21.88 35.54 4.47
C LEU A 248 -21.33 34.95 3.18
N LYS A 249 -21.32 33.63 3.12
CA LYS A 249 -21.09 32.87 1.89
C LYS A 249 -22.00 31.65 1.88
N GLU A 250 -22.83 31.55 0.86
CA GLU A 250 -23.68 30.40 0.59
C GLU A 250 -22.98 29.34 -0.26
N GLU A 251 -23.17 28.09 0.12
CA GLU A 251 -22.72 26.91 -0.62
C GLU A 251 -23.94 26.01 -0.83
N VAL A 252 -24.65 26.23 -1.93
CA VAL A 252 -25.84 25.45 -2.29
C VAL A 252 -25.39 24.16 -2.94
N TYR A 253 -25.78 23.03 -2.35
CA TYR A 253 -25.38 21.71 -2.84
C TYR A 253 -26.55 20.89 -3.35
N LYS A 254 -27.80 21.27 -3.05
CA LYS A 254 -28.98 20.65 -3.64
C LYS A 254 -30.09 21.67 -3.82
N MET A 255 -30.80 21.59 -4.95
CA MET A 255 -31.92 22.48 -5.26
C MET A 255 -32.94 21.76 -6.13
N ASN A 256 -34.21 21.92 -5.81
CA ASN A 256 -35.31 21.64 -6.72
C ASN A 256 -35.80 22.96 -7.32
N HIS A 257 -35.52 23.14 -8.61
CA HIS A 257 -35.84 24.34 -9.36
C HIS A 257 -36.74 23.97 -10.53
N ASP A 258 -37.98 24.46 -10.51
CA ASP A 258 -39.01 24.13 -11.52
C ASP A 258 -39.22 22.61 -11.71
N GLY A 259 -39.33 21.87 -10.60
CA GLY A 259 -39.50 20.41 -10.59
C GLY A 259 -38.24 19.60 -10.95
N LYS A 260 -37.10 20.26 -11.24
CA LYS A 260 -35.82 19.59 -11.53
C LYS A 260 -34.91 19.62 -10.32
N ILE A 261 -34.66 18.44 -9.76
CA ILE A 261 -33.74 18.26 -8.63
C ILE A 261 -32.32 18.13 -9.16
N THR A 262 -31.45 19.04 -8.73
CA THR A 262 -30.00 18.94 -8.89
C THR A 262 -29.38 18.72 -7.52
N ASP A 263 -28.63 17.63 -7.35
CA ASP A 263 -27.85 17.30 -6.15
C ASP A 263 -26.38 17.19 -6.56
N ALA A 264 -25.58 18.17 -6.16
CA ALA A 264 -24.17 18.26 -6.55
C ALA A 264 -23.37 17.05 -6.07
N TYR A 265 -23.72 16.46 -4.92
CA TYR A 265 -22.99 15.33 -4.35
C TYR A 265 -23.44 13.97 -4.90
N ALA A 266 -24.50 13.93 -5.72
CA ALA A 266 -24.98 12.67 -6.29
C ALA A 266 -23.90 11.93 -7.11
N ILE A 267 -23.06 12.66 -7.84
CA ILE A 267 -22.01 12.08 -8.72
C ILE A 267 -20.84 11.44 -7.97
N ILE A 268 -20.62 11.79 -6.70
CA ILE A 268 -19.55 11.23 -5.86
C ILE A 268 -20.08 10.40 -4.69
N ARG A 269 -21.41 10.19 -4.61
CA ARG A 269 -22.02 9.42 -3.52
C ARG A 269 -21.51 7.98 -3.54
N GLY A 270 -20.89 7.56 -2.44
CA GLY A 270 -20.35 6.21 -2.28
C GLY A 270 -18.97 5.98 -2.90
N ILE A 271 -18.37 7.01 -3.53
CA ILE A 271 -16.99 6.96 -4.02
C ILE A 271 -16.04 7.28 -2.85
N LYS A 272 -15.05 6.41 -2.61
CA LYS A 272 -13.95 6.68 -1.68
C LYS A 272 -12.78 7.28 -2.45
N ASN A 273 -12.31 8.46 -2.06
CA ASN A 273 -11.09 9.05 -2.59
C ASN A 273 -9.91 8.67 -1.70
N HIS A 274 -9.00 7.85 -2.21
CA HIS A 274 -7.80 7.40 -1.52
C HIS A 274 -6.59 8.32 -1.78
N GLN A 275 -6.73 9.35 -2.62
CA GLN A 275 -5.66 10.28 -3.00
C GLN A 275 -4.43 9.56 -3.53
N TYR A 276 -4.65 8.60 -4.43
CA TYR A 276 -3.57 7.83 -5.03
C TYR A 276 -2.64 8.74 -5.81
N LYS A 277 -1.34 8.54 -5.62
CA LYS A 277 -0.27 9.12 -6.43
C LYS A 277 0.55 7.97 -6.96
N SER A 278 0.91 8.02 -8.24
CA SER A 278 1.81 7.05 -8.85
C SER A 278 3.07 6.93 -8.00
N ALA A 279 3.46 5.69 -7.70
CA ALA A 279 4.61 5.41 -6.86
C ALA A 279 5.92 5.55 -7.65
N GLU A 280 7.01 5.91 -6.98
CA GLU A 280 8.34 5.94 -7.60
C GLU A 280 8.81 4.54 -8.03
N ALA A 281 8.41 3.51 -7.27
CA ALA A 281 8.61 2.11 -7.60
C ALA A 281 7.26 1.40 -7.74
N LEU A 282 7.07 0.73 -8.87
CA LEU A 282 5.86 -0.03 -9.16
C LEU A 282 5.88 -1.35 -8.39
N ASP A 283 4.98 -1.49 -7.41
CA ASP A 283 4.86 -2.67 -6.54
C ASP A 283 3.51 -3.40 -6.71
N GLY A 284 2.67 -2.93 -7.63
CA GLY A 284 1.34 -3.51 -7.88
C GLY A 284 0.29 -3.16 -6.84
N THR A 285 0.55 -2.21 -5.93
CA THR A 285 -0.42 -1.79 -4.94
C THR A 285 -1.39 -0.75 -5.49
N CYS A 286 -2.69 -1.01 -5.35
CA CYS A 286 -3.74 -0.11 -5.78
C CYS A 286 -4.95 -0.15 -4.84
N PRO A 287 -5.29 0.96 -4.16
CA PRO A 287 -6.43 1.00 -3.26
C PRO A 287 -7.78 0.94 -3.99
N TYR A 288 -7.78 1.21 -5.30
CA TYR A 288 -8.97 1.18 -6.15
C TYR A 288 -9.22 -0.18 -6.81
N LEU A 289 -8.25 -1.10 -6.73
CA LEU A 289 -8.34 -2.39 -7.38
C LEU A 289 -9.08 -3.38 -6.48
N SER A 290 -10.10 -4.02 -7.04
CA SER A 290 -10.86 -5.05 -6.32
C SER A 290 -10.07 -6.36 -6.29
N PRO A 291 -10.21 -7.19 -5.25
CA PRO A 291 -9.66 -8.56 -5.26
C PRO A 291 -10.24 -9.44 -6.37
N LYS A 292 -11.36 -9.04 -6.99
CA LYS A 292 -11.98 -9.73 -8.13
C LYS A 292 -11.57 -9.12 -9.49
N ASP A 293 -10.73 -8.10 -9.48
CA ASP A 293 -10.26 -7.48 -10.72
C ASP A 293 -9.34 -8.44 -11.47
N VAL A 294 -9.34 -8.34 -12.79
CA VAL A 294 -8.53 -9.21 -13.67
C VAL A 294 -7.05 -8.97 -13.41
N LEU A 295 -6.63 -7.70 -13.28
CA LEU A 295 -5.23 -7.35 -13.02
C LEU A 295 -4.75 -7.89 -11.67
N TYR A 296 -5.61 -7.86 -10.65
CA TYR A 296 -5.28 -8.41 -9.33
C TYR A 296 -5.14 -9.93 -9.40
N THR A 297 -6.09 -10.59 -10.06
CA THR A 297 -6.11 -12.05 -10.21
C THR A 297 -4.89 -12.55 -11.00
N GLU A 298 -4.54 -11.85 -12.08
CA GLU A 298 -3.37 -12.18 -12.91
C GLU A 298 -2.07 -11.99 -12.12
N LEU A 299 -1.94 -10.92 -11.34
CA LEU A 299 -0.78 -10.71 -10.46
C LEU A 299 -0.65 -11.83 -9.42
N GLU A 300 -1.73 -12.19 -8.72
CA GLU A 300 -1.71 -13.29 -7.75
C GLU A 300 -1.31 -14.63 -8.39
N GLN A 301 -1.82 -14.92 -9.58
CA GLN A 301 -1.48 -16.15 -10.30
C GLN A 301 0.00 -16.17 -10.71
N MET A 302 0.54 -15.04 -11.17
CA MET A 302 1.95 -14.92 -11.50
C MET A 302 2.86 -15.08 -10.27
N LEU A 303 2.49 -14.48 -9.13
CA LEU A 303 3.20 -14.64 -7.86
C LEU A 303 3.24 -16.11 -7.43
N LYS A 304 2.07 -16.77 -7.38
CA LYS A 304 1.97 -18.20 -7.03
C LYS A 304 2.75 -19.09 -7.99
N LYS A 305 2.68 -18.79 -9.28
CA LYS A 305 3.43 -19.54 -10.31
C LYS A 305 4.94 -19.38 -10.13
N LYS A 306 5.43 -18.15 -9.90
CA LYS A 306 6.85 -17.91 -9.61
C LYS A 306 7.29 -18.68 -8.37
N GLU A 307 6.54 -18.57 -7.27
CA GLU A 307 6.85 -19.25 -6.00
C GLU A 307 6.96 -20.76 -6.21
N GLN A 308 5.98 -21.35 -6.91
CA GLN A 308 5.97 -22.79 -7.16
C GLN A 308 7.13 -23.23 -8.07
N GLU A 309 7.34 -22.57 -9.21
CA GLU A 309 8.42 -22.93 -10.13
C GLU A 309 9.81 -22.72 -9.51
N LEU A 310 9.98 -21.68 -8.68
CA LEU A 310 11.23 -21.43 -7.96
C LEU A 310 11.48 -22.53 -6.91
N ALA A 311 10.47 -22.87 -6.09
CA ALA A 311 10.61 -23.93 -5.08
C ALA A 311 10.97 -25.29 -5.71
N ASP A 312 10.39 -25.62 -6.87
CA ASP A 312 10.69 -26.84 -7.61
C ASP A 312 12.12 -26.83 -8.18
N ALA A 313 12.61 -25.67 -8.60
CA ALA A 313 13.93 -25.52 -9.23
C ALA A 313 15.08 -25.30 -8.23
N THR A 314 14.80 -24.79 -7.02
CA THR A 314 15.80 -24.49 -5.99
C THR A 314 15.54 -25.20 -4.65
N PRO A 315 15.45 -26.54 -4.62
CA PRO A 315 15.02 -27.28 -3.46
C PRO A 315 16.04 -27.32 -2.30
N CYS A 316 17.32 -27.04 -2.53
CA CYS A 316 18.31 -26.87 -1.46
C CYS A 316 18.20 -25.48 -0.82
N LEU A 317 18.08 -24.42 -1.61
CA LEU A 317 17.87 -23.06 -1.12
C LEU A 317 16.55 -22.93 -0.36
N GLU A 318 15.47 -23.51 -0.89
CA GLU A 318 14.16 -23.50 -0.25
C GLU A 318 14.21 -24.15 1.15
N LYS A 319 14.98 -25.24 1.28
CA LYS A 319 15.17 -25.90 2.58
C LYS A 319 15.94 -25.02 3.57
N ILE A 320 16.97 -24.29 3.10
CA ILE A 320 17.73 -23.35 3.92
C ILE A 320 16.82 -22.22 4.41
N GLU A 321 16.05 -21.61 3.52
CA GLU A 321 15.16 -20.49 3.89
C GLU A 321 14.00 -20.92 4.76
N TYR A 322 13.40 -22.10 4.52
CA TYR A 322 12.37 -22.66 5.40
C TYR A 322 12.91 -22.84 6.83
N ILE A 323 14.07 -23.49 6.99
CA ILE A 323 14.68 -23.70 8.30
C ILE A 323 15.01 -22.38 8.97
N ARG A 324 15.56 -21.41 8.22
CA ARG A 324 15.82 -20.06 8.72
C ARG A 324 14.54 -19.34 9.16
N GLY A 325 13.45 -19.48 8.42
CA GLY A 325 12.13 -18.92 8.74
C GLY A 325 11.56 -19.50 10.04
N MET A 326 11.62 -20.82 10.20
CA MET A 326 11.20 -21.51 11.44
C MET A 326 12.02 -21.04 12.64
N LEU A 327 13.35 -20.91 12.48
CA LEU A 327 14.22 -20.39 13.52
C LEU A 327 13.92 -18.93 13.89
N LYS A 328 13.39 -18.11 12.98
CA LYS A 328 12.99 -16.72 13.26
C LYS A 328 11.58 -16.59 13.84
N ALA A 329 10.64 -17.45 13.45
CA ALA A 329 9.27 -17.37 13.95
C ALA A 329 9.15 -17.82 15.41
N GLU A 330 10.13 -18.59 15.90
CA GLU A 330 10.20 -19.09 17.26
C GLU A 330 11.09 -18.25 18.19
N SER A 331 11.74 -17.20 17.66
CA SER A 331 12.50 -16.21 18.44
C SER A 331 11.58 -15.08 18.89
#